data_AF-A0A1H8RMA8-F1
#
_entry.id   AF-A0A1H8RMA8-F1
#
_cell.length_a   1.000
_cell.length_b   1.000
_cell.length_c   1.000
_cell.angle_alpha   90.00
_cell.angle_beta   90.00
_cell.angle_gamma   90.00
#
_symmetry.space_group_name_H-M   'P 1'
#
loop_
_entity.id
_entity.type
_entity.pdbx_description
1 polymer ?
#
loop_
_entity_poly.entity_id
_entity_poly.type
_entity_poly.pdbx_seq_one_letter_code
_entity_poly.pdbx_strand_id
1 'polypeptide(L)'
;MPRFVLARLAVIPPMLLGVSLLVFVMLRVGPGDPALDYLRLSQVPPTDAALADARSMLGLDRPFAVQYLDWLWRALQGDFGLSYATRRPVLPELLGYLPATLELAGTALAVSLALSLPLGAWAAAHRDGWQDRLVRGIAVLGVSLPNFWVAFLLVVAFSVTLGWLPAMGRGGAAHLVMPALAICLMSLSVNARLLRASMLEAGRGRHVLYARLRGLSEGAVARRHVFRNALVPVVTATGMHVGELLGGALVVETIFSWPGIGRYAVSAIYDRDYPVIQCFTLVMTLVFVLCNLAVDLAYAWLDPRLRLGREAA
;
A
#
# COMPACT_ATOMS: atom_id res chain seq x y z
N MET A 1 21.73 -13.89 7.76
CA MET A 1 21.26 -12.50 7.54
C MET A 1 21.75 -11.93 6.22
N PRO A 2 23.06 -11.70 5.96
CA PRO A 2 23.49 -11.04 4.73
C PRO A 2 23.08 -11.81 3.46
N ARG A 3 23.18 -13.15 3.46
CA ARG A 3 22.71 -14.01 2.34
C ARG A 3 21.21 -13.87 2.06
N PHE A 4 20.38 -13.71 3.10
CA PHE A 4 18.93 -13.53 2.96
C PHE A 4 18.61 -12.17 2.34
N VAL A 5 19.25 -11.10 2.84
CA VAL A 5 19.09 -9.75 2.29
C VAL A 5 19.57 -9.68 0.84
N LEU A 6 20.75 -10.24 0.53
CA LEU A 6 21.27 -10.30 -0.83
C LEU A 6 20.35 -11.07 -1.78
N ALA A 7 19.79 -12.20 -1.35
CA ALA A 7 18.84 -12.96 -2.16
C ALA A 7 17.57 -12.14 -2.47
N ARG A 8 17.04 -11.39 -1.50
CA ARG A 8 15.89 -10.50 -1.70
C ARG A 8 16.23 -9.31 -2.61
N LEU A 9 17.38 -8.68 -2.41
CA LEU A 9 17.86 -7.58 -3.24
C LEU A 9 18.09 -8.00 -4.70
N ALA A 10 18.55 -9.23 -4.94
CA ALA A 10 18.76 -9.76 -6.29
C ALA A 10 17.47 -9.92 -7.11
N VAL A 11 16.30 -10.04 -6.45
CA VAL A 11 14.99 -10.14 -7.12
C VAL A 11 14.46 -8.76 -7.54
N ILE A 12 14.95 -7.67 -6.95
CA ILE A 12 14.45 -6.31 -7.24
C ILE A 12 14.72 -5.89 -8.69
N PRO A 13 15.96 -5.99 -9.24
CA PRO A 13 16.22 -5.60 -10.62
C PRO A 13 15.35 -6.32 -11.67
N PRO A 14 15.22 -7.67 -11.68
CA PRO A 14 14.38 -8.34 -12.67
C PRO A 14 12.90 -7.98 -12.52
N MET A 15 12.42 -7.75 -11.30
CA MET A 15 11.05 -7.29 -11.06
C MET A 15 10.82 -5.88 -11.61
N LEU A 16 11.72 -4.93 -11.33
CA LEU A 16 11.63 -3.57 -11.86
C LEU A 16 11.75 -3.55 -13.39
N LEU A 17 12.62 -4.37 -13.97
CA LEU A 17 12.73 -4.52 -15.43
C LEU A 17 11.43 -5.05 -16.02
N GLY A 18 10.84 -6.10 -15.44
CA GLY A 18 9.56 -6.65 -15.88
C GLY A 18 8.43 -5.62 -15.82
N VAL A 19 8.30 -4.90 -14.70
CA VAL A 19 7.30 -3.83 -14.55
C VAL A 19 7.55 -2.68 -15.52
N SER A 20 8.81 -2.27 -15.71
CA SER A 20 9.20 -1.20 -16.64
C SER A 20 8.82 -1.53 -18.08
N LEU A 21 9.07 -2.76 -18.52
CA LEU A 21 8.73 -3.23 -19.85
C LEU A 21 7.21 -3.31 -20.00
N LEU A 22 6.52 -3.85 -18.99
CA LEU A 22 5.07 -3.96 -19.00
C LEU A 22 4.39 -2.59 -19.14
N VAL A 23 4.75 -1.61 -18.30
CA VAL A 23 4.15 -0.26 -18.36
C VAL A 23 4.50 0.44 -19.68
N PHE A 24 5.73 0.27 -20.17
CA PHE A 24 6.15 0.84 -21.45
C PHE A 24 5.34 0.27 -22.62
N VAL A 25 5.18 -1.06 -22.69
CA VAL A 25 4.39 -1.73 -23.72
C VAL A 25 2.92 -1.35 -23.62
N MET A 26 2.32 -1.38 -22.43
CA MET A 26 0.92 -1.04 -22.23
C MET A 26 0.59 0.39 -22.71
N LEU A 27 1.47 1.35 -22.43
CA LEU A 27 1.27 2.74 -22.84
C LEU A 27 1.49 2.94 -24.34
N ARG A 28 2.43 2.24 -24.96
CA ARG A 28 2.74 2.39 -26.40
C ARG A 28 1.80 1.59 -27.32
N VAL A 29 1.27 0.46 -26.85
CA VAL A 29 0.35 -0.41 -27.61
C VAL A 29 -1.12 -0.06 -27.30
N GLY A 30 -1.37 0.69 -26.23
CA GLY A 30 -2.70 1.10 -25.81
C GLY A 30 -3.43 1.95 -26.86
N PRO A 31 -4.76 2.10 -26.73
CA PRO A 31 -5.57 2.88 -27.66
C PRO A 31 -5.28 4.39 -27.52
N GLY A 32 -4.43 4.94 -28.38
CA GLY A 32 -4.08 6.35 -28.44
C GLY A 32 -2.79 6.59 -29.21
N ASP A 33 -2.61 7.79 -29.76
CA ASP A 33 -1.32 8.21 -30.31
C ASP A 33 -0.59 9.05 -29.23
N PRO A 34 0.57 8.61 -28.71
CA PRO A 34 1.30 9.35 -27.68
C PRO A 34 1.68 10.78 -28.11
N ALA A 35 1.89 11.03 -29.40
CA ALA A 35 2.14 12.38 -29.91
C ALA A 35 0.88 13.25 -29.83
N LEU A 36 -0.29 12.67 -30.14
CA LEU A 36 -1.56 13.38 -30.03
C LEU A 36 -1.91 13.69 -28.57
N ASP A 37 -1.69 12.73 -27.66
CA ASP A 37 -1.89 12.90 -26.22
C ASP A 37 -0.99 14.02 -25.67
N TYR A 38 0.29 14.07 -26.10
CA TYR A 38 1.23 15.14 -25.76
C TYR A 38 0.73 16.52 -26.24
N LEU A 39 0.33 16.65 -27.51
CA LEU A 39 -0.15 17.92 -28.08
C LEU A 39 -1.41 18.40 -27.36
N ARG A 40 -2.34 17.48 -27.07
CA ARG A 40 -3.58 17.77 -26.33
C ARG A 40 -3.29 18.35 -24.95
N LEU A 41 -2.47 17.67 -24.15
CA LEU A 41 -2.14 18.12 -22.79
C LEU A 41 -1.30 19.39 -22.77
N SER A 42 -0.41 19.53 -23.75
CA SER A 42 0.42 20.72 -23.90
C SER A 42 -0.34 21.92 -24.47
N GLN A 43 -1.63 21.78 -24.78
CA GLN A 43 -2.48 22.79 -25.43
C GLN A 43 -1.91 23.30 -26.77
N VAL A 44 -1.27 22.40 -27.52
CA VAL A 44 -0.74 22.69 -28.85
C VAL A 44 -1.75 22.20 -29.90
N PRO A 45 -2.17 23.04 -30.86
CA PRO A 45 -3.07 22.61 -31.92
C PRO A 45 -2.49 21.43 -32.72
N PRO A 46 -3.27 20.35 -32.96
CA PRO A 46 -2.79 19.15 -33.64
C PRO A 46 -2.73 19.39 -35.16
N THR A 47 -1.77 20.20 -35.60
CA THR A 47 -1.43 20.33 -37.02
C THR A 47 -0.50 19.19 -37.45
N ASP A 48 -0.50 18.84 -38.73
CA ASP A 48 0.37 17.76 -39.25
C ASP A 48 1.85 18.03 -38.95
N ALA A 49 2.27 19.30 -39.02
CA ALA A 49 3.62 19.72 -38.67
C ALA A 49 3.93 19.52 -37.18
N ALA A 50 3.01 19.92 -36.29
CA ALA A 50 3.18 19.72 -34.84
C ALA A 50 3.18 18.23 -34.46
N LEU A 51 2.41 17.41 -35.17
CA LEU A 51 2.36 15.96 -34.95
C LEU A 51 3.67 15.29 -35.37
N ALA A 52 4.23 15.68 -36.52
CA ALA A 52 5.53 15.18 -36.98
C ALA A 52 6.67 15.59 -36.02
N ASP A 53 6.66 16.85 -35.55
CA ASP A 53 7.63 17.35 -34.58
C ASP A 53 7.53 16.60 -33.24
N ALA A 54 6.31 16.40 -32.74
CA ALA A 54 6.07 15.64 -31.51
C ALA A 54 6.52 14.17 -31.64
N ARG A 55 6.33 13.52 -32.79
CA ARG A 55 6.80 12.15 -33.02
C ARG A 55 8.32 12.04 -32.98
N SER A 56 9.00 12.97 -33.65
CA SER A 56 10.46 13.04 -33.64
C SER A 56 11.00 13.28 -32.23
N MET A 57 10.45 14.27 -31.52
CA MET A 57 10.86 14.63 -30.16
C MET A 57 10.62 13.51 -29.15
N LEU A 58 9.49 12.80 -29.24
CA LEU A 58 9.17 11.65 -28.37
C LEU A 58 9.87 10.35 -28.81
N GLY A 59 10.65 10.40 -29.90
CA GLY A 59 11.38 9.27 -30.47
C GLY A 59 10.47 8.17 -31.00
N LEU A 60 9.22 8.50 -31.35
CA LEU A 60 8.20 7.56 -31.83
C LEU A 60 8.54 6.98 -33.21
N ASP A 61 9.38 7.67 -33.98
CA ASP A 61 9.82 7.23 -35.32
C ASP A 61 10.89 6.13 -35.27
N ARG A 62 11.42 5.82 -34.08
CA ARG A 62 12.50 4.84 -33.89
C ARG A 62 11.94 3.44 -33.61
N PRO A 63 12.71 2.37 -33.87
CA PRO A 63 12.28 1.01 -33.53
C PRO A 63 11.92 0.88 -32.05
N PHE A 64 10.87 0.13 -31.75
CA PHE A 64 10.30 -0.01 -30.41
C PHE A 64 11.34 -0.35 -29.32
N ALA A 65 12.27 -1.26 -29.63
CA ALA A 65 13.34 -1.65 -28.72
C ALA A 65 14.28 -0.48 -28.37
N VAL A 66 14.61 0.36 -29.35
CA VAL A 66 15.46 1.55 -29.14
C VAL A 66 14.74 2.55 -28.26
N GLN A 67 13.43 2.75 -28.47
CA GLN A 67 12.63 3.63 -27.61
C GLN A 67 12.63 3.17 -26.15
N TYR A 68 12.46 1.87 -25.91
CA TYR A 68 12.46 1.30 -24.57
C TYR A 68 13.84 1.43 -23.89
N LEU A 69 14.92 1.08 -24.59
CA LEU A 69 16.28 1.15 -24.04
C LEU A 69 16.69 2.57 -23.69
N ASP A 70 16.38 3.54 -24.55
CA ASP A 70 16.66 4.95 -24.29
C ASP A 70 15.86 5.49 -23.11
N TRP A 71 14.56 5.16 -23.07
CA TRP A 71 13.71 5.54 -21.94
C TRP A 71 14.22 4.91 -20.64
N LEU A 72 14.56 3.62 -20.64
CA LEU A 72 15.06 2.91 -19.48
C LEU A 72 16.38 3.52 -19.00
N TRP A 73 17.29 3.85 -19.92
CA TRP A 73 18.56 4.49 -19.60
C TRP A 73 18.37 5.84 -18.89
N ARG A 74 17.45 6.67 -19.38
CA ARG A 74 17.10 7.95 -18.73
C ARG A 74 16.42 7.74 -17.38
N ALA A 75 15.48 6.79 -17.29
CA ALA A 75 14.80 6.46 -16.05
C ALA A 75 15.77 5.97 -14.96
N LEU A 76 16.81 5.20 -15.31
CA LEU A 76 17.88 4.78 -14.39
C LEU A 76 18.70 5.96 -13.83
N GLN A 77 18.74 7.08 -14.55
CA GLN A 77 19.36 8.34 -14.11
C GLN A 77 18.38 9.24 -13.34
N GLY A 78 17.13 8.81 -13.16
CA GLY A 78 16.07 9.59 -12.53
C GLY A 78 15.37 10.58 -13.47
N ASP A 79 15.66 10.52 -14.78
CA ASP A 79 15.00 11.36 -15.78
C ASP A 79 13.85 10.62 -16.44
N PHE A 80 12.63 10.94 -16.01
CA PHE A 80 11.39 10.46 -16.61
C PHE A 80 10.83 11.43 -17.66
N GLY A 81 11.51 12.56 -17.91
CA GLY A 81 11.02 13.65 -18.73
C GLY A 81 10.15 14.64 -17.96
N LEU A 82 9.38 15.41 -18.73
CA LEU A 82 8.47 16.43 -18.22
C LEU A 82 7.04 15.91 -18.26
N SER A 83 6.23 16.27 -17.26
CA SER A 83 4.79 16.09 -17.32
C SER A 83 4.23 16.88 -18.50
N TYR A 84 3.35 16.25 -19.28
CA TYR A 84 2.70 16.92 -20.40
C TYR A 84 1.73 18.01 -19.91
N ALA A 85 1.12 17.81 -18.73
CA ALA A 85 0.19 18.76 -18.13
C ALA A 85 0.90 19.93 -17.43
N THR A 86 1.86 19.65 -16.54
CA THR A 86 2.49 20.70 -15.71
C THR A 86 3.77 21.27 -16.32
N ARG A 87 4.35 20.59 -17.32
CA ARG A 87 5.66 20.89 -17.92
C ARG A 87 6.81 20.91 -16.92
N ARG A 88 6.64 20.26 -15.78
CA ARG A 88 7.66 20.13 -14.72
C ARG A 88 8.37 18.78 -14.80
N PRO A 89 9.61 18.68 -14.29
CA PRO A 89 10.27 17.39 -14.12
C PRO A 89 9.43 16.46 -13.25
N VAL A 90 9.14 15.27 -13.79
CA VAL A 90 8.17 14.35 -13.18
C VAL A 90 8.63 13.81 -11.83
N LEU A 91 9.89 13.35 -11.73
CA LEU A 91 10.37 12.70 -10.51
C LEU A 91 10.35 13.66 -9.29
N PRO A 92 10.88 14.90 -9.36
CA PRO A 92 10.76 15.86 -8.27
C PRO A 92 9.31 16.20 -7.90
N GLU A 93 8.43 16.36 -8.89
CA GLU A 93 7.01 16.63 -8.65
C GLU A 93 6.34 15.46 -7.91
N LEU A 94 6.58 14.23 -8.36
CA LEU A 94 6.06 13.02 -7.74
C LEU A 94 6.58 12.82 -6.31
N LEU A 95 7.89 13.04 -6.08
CA LEU A 95 8.48 12.97 -4.75
C LEU A 95 7.92 14.04 -3.80
N GLY A 96 7.44 15.17 -4.31
CA GLY A 96 6.74 16.19 -3.53
C GLY A 96 5.42 15.69 -2.92
N TYR A 97 4.74 14.76 -3.60
CA TYR A 97 3.50 14.15 -3.11
C TYR A 97 3.73 12.91 -2.22
N LEU A 98 4.91 12.27 -2.30
CA LEU A 98 5.24 11.03 -1.56
C LEU A 98 4.98 11.11 -0.05
N PRO A 99 5.39 12.18 0.66
CA PRO A 99 5.20 12.24 2.11
C PRO A 99 3.74 12.17 2.53
N ALA A 100 2.81 12.69 1.71
CA ALA A 100 1.38 12.64 2.02
C ALA A 100 0.86 11.21 1.99
N THR A 101 1.24 10.44 0.96
CA THR A 101 0.84 9.04 0.82
C THR A 101 1.45 8.18 1.94
N LEU A 102 2.72 8.41 2.28
CA LEU A 102 3.39 7.70 3.38
C LEU A 102 2.79 8.04 4.75
N GLU A 103 2.44 9.30 5.00
CA GLU A 103 1.74 9.72 6.22
C GLU A 103 0.40 9.00 6.35
N LEU A 104 -0.40 8.97 5.28
CA LEU A 104 -1.70 8.32 5.25
C LEU A 104 -1.57 6.80 5.46
N ALA A 105 -0.71 6.13 4.70
CA ALA A 105 -0.49 4.70 4.79
C ALA A 105 0.09 4.29 6.17
N GLY A 106 1.05 5.05 6.68
CA GLY A 106 1.64 4.84 8.00
C GLY A 106 0.63 5.04 9.14
N THR A 107 -0.23 6.06 9.04
CA THR A 107 -1.31 6.29 10.00
C THR A 107 -2.34 5.16 9.94
N ALA A 108 -2.75 4.72 8.74
CA ALA A 108 -3.66 3.60 8.58
C ALA A 108 -3.09 2.30 9.17
N LEU A 109 -1.79 2.03 8.97
CA LEU A 109 -1.11 0.89 9.57
C LEU A 109 -1.10 0.98 11.10
N ALA A 110 -0.75 2.15 11.66
CA ALA A 110 -0.71 2.37 13.09
C ALA A 110 -2.10 2.18 13.73
N VAL A 111 -3.15 2.76 13.13
CA VAL A 111 -4.55 2.60 13.57
C VAL A 111 -5.00 1.14 13.47
N SER A 112 -4.65 0.45 12.37
CA SER A 112 -4.94 -0.98 12.20
C SER A 112 -4.40 -1.81 13.36
N LEU A 113 -3.13 -1.64 13.71
CA LEU A 113 -2.50 -2.37 14.81
C LEU A 113 -3.06 -1.95 16.17
N ALA A 114 -3.21 -0.63 16.39
CA ALA A 114 -3.71 -0.09 17.64
C ALA A 114 -5.14 -0.56 17.98
N LEU A 115 -5.98 -0.79 16.97
CA LEU A 115 -7.36 -1.26 17.17
C LEU A 115 -7.49 -2.78 17.07
N SER A 116 -6.80 -3.43 16.14
CA SER A 116 -6.93 -4.88 15.95
C SER A 116 -6.36 -5.69 17.10
N LEU A 117 -5.26 -5.25 17.72
CA LEU A 117 -4.64 -5.99 18.82
C LEU A 117 -5.54 -6.02 20.07
N PRO A 118 -6.08 -4.87 20.57
CA PRO A 118 -7.03 -4.89 21.67
C PRO A 118 -8.33 -5.62 21.33
N LEU A 119 -8.90 -5.42 20.13
CA LEU A 119 -10.15 -6.08 19.75
C LEU A 119 -10.00 -7.61 19.65
N GLY A 120 -8.90 -8.08 19.06
CA GLY A 120 -8.60 -9.51 18.98
C GLY A 120 -8.37 -10.15 20.35
N ALA A 121 -7.63 -9.46 21.23
CA ALA A 121 -7.41 -9.92 22.60
C ALA A 121 -8.70 -9.91 23.43
N TRP A 122 -9.53 -8.88 23.28
CA TRP A 122 -10.81 -8.74 23.97
C TRP A 122 -11.80 -9.84 23.56
N ALA A 123 -11.88 -10.15 22.26
CA ALA A 123 -12.68 -11.24 21.74
C ALA A 123 -12.17 -12.62 22.20
N ALA A 124 -10.85 -12.82 22.31
CA ALA A 124 -10.28 -14.07 22.80
C ALA A 124 -10.55 -14.29 24.30
N ALA A 125 -10.45 -13.22 25.10
CA ALA A 125 -10.71 -13.27 26.54
C ALA A 125 -12.19 -13.57 26.87
N HIS A 126 -13.11 -13.14 26.00
CA HIS A 126 -14.55 -13.35 26.16
C HIS A 126 -15.12 -14.30 25.09
N ARG A 127 -14.38 -15.39 24.85
CA ARG A 127 -14.75 -16.39 23.85
C ARG A 127 -16.21 -16.81 23.99
N ASP A 128 -16.92 -16.86 22.87
CA ASP A 128 -18.33 -17.25 22.76
C ASP A 128 -19.33 -16.27 23.44
N GLY A 129 -18.82 -15.19 24.05
CA GLY A 129 -19.61 -14.07 24.57
C GLY A 129 -20.12 -13.11 23.49
N TRP A 130 -20.79 -12.03 23.92
CA TRP A 130 -21.28 -11.00 23.01
C TRP A 130 -20.14 -10.16 22.42
N GLN A 131 -19.04 -9.99 23.15
CA GLN A 131 -17.83 -9.27 22.73
C GLN A 131 -17.19 -9.97 21.53
N ASP A 132 -17.04 -11.29 21.62
CA ASP A 132 -16.53 -12.14 20.54
C ASP A 132 -17.45 -12.06 19.32
N ARG A 133 -18.77 -12.18 19.52
CA ARG A 133 -19.76 -12.02 18.44
C ARG A 133 -19.70 -10.65 17.77
N LEU A 134 -19.53 -9.57 18.55
CA LEU A 134 -19.40 -8.21 18.03
C LEU A 134 -18.14 -8.04 17.17
N VAL A 135 -16.98 -8.48 17.66
CA VAL A 135 -15.71 -8.40 16.91
C VAL A 135 -15.79 -9.24 15.63
N ARG A 136 -16.40 -10.42 15.67
CA ARG A 136 -16.65 -11.22 14.46
C ARG A 136 -17.58 -10.50 13.48
N GLY A 137 -18.64 -9.87 13.95
CA GLY A 137 -19.56 -9.07 13.14
C GLY A 137 -18.86 -7.90 12.45
N ILE A 138 -18.10 -7.11 13.21
CA ILE A 138 -17.27 -6.00 12.67
C ILE A 138 -16.29 -6.54 11.64
N ALA A 139 -15.62 -7.66 11.93
CA ALA A 139 -14.64 -8.24 11.00
C ALA A 139 -15.28 -8.76 9.70
N VAL A 140 -16.50 -9.30 9.76
CA VAL A 140 -17.24 -9.70 8.56
C VAL A 140 -17.60 -8.46 7.74
N LEU A 141 -18.16 -7.42 8.37
CA LEU A 141 -18.48 -6.18 7.67
C LEU A 141 -17.25 -5.53 7.04
N GLY A 142 -16.15 -5.45 7.79
CA GLY A 142 -14.93 -4.80 7.33
C GLY A 142 -14.21 -5.52 6.20
N VAL A 143 -14.36 -6.84 6.06
CA VAL A 143 -13.82 -7.60 4.92
C VAL A 143 -14.80 -7.63 3.74
N SER A 144 -16.10 -7.46 3.98
CA SER A 144 -17.13 -7.54 2.93
C SER A 144 -17.32 -6.21 2.18
N LEU A 145 -16.97 -5.09 2.81
CA LEU A 145 -17.17 -3.76 2.23
C LEU A 145 -15.91 -3.27 1.51
N PRO A 146 -16.02 -2.79 0.27
CA PRO A 146 -14.90 -2.14 -0.41
C PRO A 146 -14.45 -0.87 0.32
N ASN A 147 -13.15 -0.61 0.38
CA ASN A 147 -12.57 0.56 1.06
C ASN A 147 -13.15 1.90 0.57
N PHE A 148 -13.40 2.03 -0.74
CA PHE A 148 -14.00 3.25 -1.31
C PHE A 148 -15.43 3.48 -0.82
N TRP A 149 -16.18 2.39 -0.62
CA TRP A 149 -17.57 2.49 -0.17
C TRP A 149 -17.62 2.91 1.30
N VAL A 150 -16.72 2.34 2.11
CA VAL A 150 -16.50 2.77 3.50
C VAL A 150 -16.10 4.24 3.56
N ALA A 151 -15.19 4.70 2.69
CA ALA A 151 -14.81 6.10 2.61
C ALA A 151 -16.03 7.02 2.41
N PHE A 152 -16.92 6.71 1.45
CA PHE A 152 -18.14 7.49 1.23
C PHE A 152 -19.08 7.48 2.43
N LEU A 153 -19.28 6.32 3.07
CA LEU A 153 -20.08 6.24 4.29
C LEU A 153 -19.52 7.11 5.42
N LEU A 154 -18.20 7.09 5.61
CA LEU A 154 -17.55 7.90 6.64
C LEU A 154 -17.77 9.40 6.37
N VAL A 155 -17.65 9.84 5.12
CA VAL A 155 -17.93 11.22 4.72
C VAL A 155 -19.39 11.59 5.04
N VAL A 156 -20.35 10.75 4.66
CA VAL A 156 -21.78 11.01 4.93
C VAL A 156 -22.03 11.09 6.44
N ALA A 157 -21.56 10.11 7.20
CA ALA A 157 -21.80 10.05 8.64
C ALA A 157 -21.13 11.20 9.39
N PHE A 158 -19.81 11.36 9.25
CA PHE A 158 -19.02 12.23 10.11
C PHE A 158 -18.86 13.65 9.59
N SER A 159 -18.97 13.87 8.28
CA SER A 159 -18.85 15.21 7.70
C SER A 159 -20.22 15.81 7.38
N VAL A 160 -21.08 15.08 6.67
CA VAL A 160 -22.37 15.63 6.21
C VAL A 160 -23.44 15.61 7.31
N THR A 161 -23.62 14.49 8.01
CA THR A 161 -24.68 14.36 9.02
C THR A 161 -24.26 14.94 10.37
N LEU A 162 -23.07 14.59 10.86
CA LEU A 162 -22.61 15.01 12.19
C LEU A 162 -21.83 16.33 12.19
N GLY A 163 -21.18 16.70 11.08
CA GLY A 163 -20.35 17.91 10.99
C GLY A 163 -19.09 17.88 11.86
N TRP A 164 -18.62 16.70 12.28
CA TRP A 164 -17.48 16.55 13.20
C TRP A 164 -16.12 16.61 12.49
N LEU A 165 -16.03 16.05 11.30
CA LEU A 165 -14.77 15.86 10.57
C LEU A 165 -14.84 16.51 9.18
N PRO A 166 -13.70 17.04 8.68
CA PRO A 166 -13.63 17.65 7.36
C PRO A 166 -13.72 16.57 6.27
N ALA A 167 -14.57 16.78 5.26
CA ALA A 167 -14.79 15.82 4.18
C ALA A 167 -13.57 15.62 3.27
N MET A 168 -12.73 16.67 3.11
CA MET A 168 -11.71 16.71 2.07
C MET A 168 -10.50 17.55 2.50
N GLY A 169 -9.37 17.31 1.85
CA GLY A 169 -8.13 18.07 1.99
C GLY A 169 -7.12 17.45 2.95
N ARG A 170 -6.04 18.19 3.21
CA ARG A 170 -4.97 17.82 4.15
C ARG A 170 -4.73 18.99 5.09
N GLY A 171 -4.61 18.70 6.37
CA GLY A 171 -4.45 19.68 7.44
C GLY A 171 -4.08 18.99 8.73
N GLY A 172 -4.72 19.35 9.84
CA GLY A 172 -4.52 18.68 11.13
C GLY A 172 -5.07 17.24 11.16
N ALA A 173 -4.87 16.56 12.30
CA ALA A 173 -5.22 15.14 12.50
C ALA A 173 -6.69 14.79 12.14
N ALA A 174 -7.63 15.73 12.25
CA ALA A 174 -9.03 15.53 11.85
C ALA A 174 -9.20 15.09 10.38
N HIS A 175 -8.33 15.57 9.47
CA HIS A 175 -8.36 15.18 8.06
C HIS A 175 -7.84 13.77 7.83
N LEU A 176 -7.07 13.20 8.76
CA LEU A 176 -6.52 11.84 8.64
C LEU A 176 -7.47 10.76 9.16
N VAL A 177 -8.40 11.11 10.07
CA VAL A 177 -9.25 10.11 10.75
C VAL A 177 -10.05 9.28 9.76
N MET A 178 -10.85 9.93 8.90
CA MET A 178 -11.70 9.19 7.96
C MET A 178 -10.91 8.45 6.87
N PRO A 179 -9.91 9.07 6.20
CA PRO A 179 -9.06 8.36 5.25
C PRO A 179 -8.34 7.15 5.86
N ALA A 180 -7.74 7.30 7.05
CA ALA A 180 -7.01 6.21 7.70
C ALA A 180 -7.94 5.06 8.08
N LEU A 181 -9.13 5.36 8.61
CA LEU A 181 -10.14 4.35 8.94
C LEU A 181 -10.66 3.62 7.70
N ALA A 182 -10.87 4.33 6.59
CA ALA A 182 -11.31 3.73 5.33
C ALA A 182 -10.30 2.73 4.78
N ILE A 183 -9.00 3.07 4.82
CA ILE A 183 -7.94 2.18 4.33
C ILE A 183 -7.70 1.03 5.31
N CYS A 184 -7.71 1.28 6.62
CA CYS A 184 -7.28 0.29 7.59
C CYS A 184 -8.33 -0.77 7.93
N LEU A 185 -9.61 -0.57 7.59
CA LEU A 185 -10.71 -1.42 8.07
C LEU A 185 -10.54 -2.92 7.73
N MET A 186 -10.09 -3.23 6.50
CA MET A 186 -9.87 -4.61 6.08
C MET A 186 -8.71 -5.24 6.86
N SER A 187 -7.53 -4.61 6.86
CA SER A 187 -6.38 -5.09 7.64
C SER A 187 -6.68 -5.23 9.14
N LEU A 188 -7.42 -4.28 9.73
CA LEU A 188 -7.86 -4.32 11.13
C LEU A 188 -8.72 -5.56 11.39
N SER A 189 -9.70 -5.80 10.52
CA SER A 189 -10.64 -6.92 10.62
C SER A 189 -9.94 -8.27 10.53
N VAL A 190 -8.99 -8.40 9.59
CA VAL A 190 -8.18 -9.61 9.41
C VAL A 190 -7.29 -9.83 10.63
N ASN A 191 -6.56 -8.81 11.08
CA ASN A 191 -5.65 -8.91 12.22
C ASN A 191 -6.38 -9.23 13.53
N ALA A 192 -7.53 -8.61 13.79
CA ALA A 192 -8.30 -8.87 15.00
C ALA A 192 -8.79 -10.32 15.05
N ARG A 193 -9.30 -10.83 13.91
CA ARG A 193 -9.75 -12.22 13.77
C ARG A 193 -8.60 -13.21 13.89
N LEU A 194 -7.47 -12.91 13.25
CA LEU A 194 -6.26 -13.75 13.29
C LEU A 194 -5.65 -13.81 14.69
N LEU A 195 -5.53 -12.66 15.37
CA LEU A 195 -5.04 -12.61 16.75
C LEU A 195 -5.94 -13.42 17.68
N ARG A 196 -7.26 -13.24 17.56
CA ARG A 196 -8.23 -14.00 18.36
C ARG A 196 -8.03 -15.51 18.18
N ALA A 197 -8.00 -15.98 16.94
CA ALA A 197 -7.80 -17.41 16.64
C ALA A 197 -6.47 -17.91 17.23
N SER A 198 -5.40 -17.15 17.02
CA SER A 198 -4.05 -17.48 17.49
C SER A 198 -3.96 -17.51 19.01
N MET A 199 -4.66 -16.64 19.73
CA MET A 199 -4.72 -16.64 21.20
C MET A 199 -5.46 -17.85 21.75
N LEU A 200 -6.57 -18.24 21.13
CA LEU A 200 -7.32 -19.43 21.55
C LEU A 200 -6.53 -20.72 21.32
N GLU A 201 -5.76 -20.78 20.24
CA GLU A 201 -4.88 -21.92 19.95
C GLU A 201 -3.67 -21.95 20.87
N ALA A 202 -2.96 -20.82 21.02
CA ALA A 202 -1.82 -20.70 21.93
C ALA A 202 -2.19 -21.00 23.39
N GLY A 203 -3.42 -20.65 23.80
CA GLY A 203 -3.99 -20.94 25.12
C GLY A 203 -4.13 -22.44 25.43
N ARG A 204 -4.17 -23.30 24.41
CA ARG A 204 -4.24 -24.77 24.54
C ARG A 204 -2.86 -25.44 24.56
N GLY A 205 -1.79 -24.68 24.41
CA GLY A 205 -0.43 -25.20 24.33
C GLY A 205 0.10 -25.73 25.67
N ARG A 206 0.99 -26.73 25.61
CA ARG A 206 1.64 -27.31 26.81
C ARG A 206 2.40 -26.27 27.62
N HIS A 207 3.01 -25.27 26.98
CA HIS A 207 3.72 -24.18 27.66
C HIS A 207 2.80 -23.33 28.55
N VAL A 208 1.51 -23.21 28.22
CA VAL A 208 0.51 -22.54 29.05
C VAL A 208 0.14 -23.40 30.26
N LEU A 209 -0.05 -24.72 30.05
CA LEU A 209 -0.28 -25.66 31.14
C LEU A 209 0.86 -25.63 32.16
N TYR A 210 2.12 -25.70 31.71
CA TYR A 210 3.29 -25.60 32.59
C TYR A 210 3.36 -24.25 33.33
N ALA A 211 2.99 -23.16 32.67
CA ALA A 211 2.94 -21.84 33.31
C ALA A 211 1.90 -21.78 34.43
N ARG A 212 0.71 -22.37 34.22
CA ARG A 212 -0.34 -22.49 35.24
C ARG A 212 0.07 -23.39 36.41
N LEU A 213 0.69 -24.54 36.12
CA LEU A 213 1.20 -25.47 37.15
C LEU A 213 2.27 -24.84 38.05
N ARG A 214 2.99 -23.83 37.56
CA ARG A 214 3.94 -23.03 38.33
C ARG A 214 3.29 -21.94 39.21
N GLY A 215 1.96 -21.85 39.22
CA GLY A 215 1.22 -20.86 40.02
C GLY A 215 1.24 -19.44 39.46
N LEU A 216 1.58 -19.24 38.18
CA LEU A 216 1.51 -17.92 37.56
C LEU A 216 0.05 -17.46 37.44
N SER A 217 -0.22 -16.17 37.67
CA SER A 217 -1.56 -15.61 37.56
C SER A 217 -2.10 -15.67 36.12
N GLU A 218 -3.41 -15.82 35.95
CA GLU A 218 -4.05 -15.90 34.62
C GLU A 218 -3.70 -14.71 33.72
N GLY A 219 -3.59 -13.49 34.28
CA GLY A 219 -3.16 -12.31 33.53
C GLY A 219 -1.70 -12.39 33.05
N ALA A 220 -0.79 -12.93 33.86
CA ALA A 220 0.60 -13.16 33.47
C ALA A 220 0.71 -14.25 32.39
N VAL A 221 -0.08 -15.33 32.53
CA VAL A 221 -0.18 -16.40 31.53
C VAL A 221 -0.71 -15.84 30.20
N ALA A 222 -1.82 -15.09 30.22
CA ALA A 222 -2.42 -14.49 29.03
C ALA A 222 -1.45 -13.54 28.31
N ARG A 223 -0.82 -12.60 29.02
CA ARG A 223 0.07 -11.60 28.39
C ARG A 223 1.40 -12.20 27.93
N ARG A 224 2.05 -13.02 28.76
CA ARG A 224 3.44 -13.46 28.53
C ARG A 224 3.54 -14.76 27.73
N HIS A 225 2.58 -15.68 27.89
CA HIS A 225 2.65 -17.03 27.31
C HIS A 225 1.64 -17.26 26.18
N VAL A 226 0.50 -16.55 26.17
CA VAL A 226 -0.50 -16.66 25.10
C VAL A 226 -0.30 -15.55 24.07
N PHE A 227 -0.46 -14.28 24.46
CA PHE A 227 -0.44 -13.13 23.54
C PHE A 227 0.88 -13.02 22.75
N ARG A 228 2.03 -13.17 23.42
CA ARG A 228 3.34 -13.11 22.74
C ARG A 228 3.49 -14.15 21.62
N ASN A 229 2.99 -15.37 21.83
CA ASN A 229 3.02 -16.42 20.81
C ASN A 229 1.95 -16.20 19.73
N ALA A 230 0.81 -15.64 20.11
CA ALA A 230 -0.28 -15.31 19.20
C ALA A 230 0.01 -14.11 18.27
N LEU A 231 1.02 -13.29 18.58
CA LEU A 231 1.44 -12.17 17.74
C LEU A 231 2.21 -12.58 16.49
N VAL A 232 2.85 -13.77 16.47
CA VAL A 232 3.70 -14.19 15.35
C VAL A 232 2.94 -14.20 14.02
N PRO A 233 1.73 -14.80 13.93
CA PRO A 233 0.93 -14.74 12.69
C PRO A 233 0.47 -13.32 12.35
N VAL A 234 0.17 -12.49 13.35
CA VAL A 234 -0.30 -11.10 13.14
C VAL A 234 0.78 -10.23 12.52
N VAL A 235 2.02 -10.35 13.00
CA VAL A 235 3.16 -9.63 12.41
C VAL A 235 3.37 -10.07 10.96
N THR A 236 3.25 -11.37 10.69
CA THR A 236 3.37 -11.91 9.33
C THR A 236 2.28 -11.35 8.41
N ALA A 237 1.03 -11.30 8.89
CA ALA A 237 -0.10 -10.75 8.14
C ALA A 237 0.03 -9.24 7.90
N THR A 238 0.51 -8.50 8.90
CA THR A 238 0.76 -7.05 8.80
C THR A 238 1.71 -6.73 7.65
N GLY A 239 2.68 -7.61 7.41
CA GLY A 239 3.57 -7.54 6.26
C GLY A 239 2.86 -7.54 4.91
N MET A 240 1.92 -8.47 4.73
CA MET A 240 1.14 -8.60 3.49
C MET A 240 0.21 -7.39 3.28
N HIS A 241 -0.24 -6.75 4.36
CA HIS A 241 -1.14 -5.60 4.28
C HIS A 241 -0.45 -4.32 3.79
N VAL A 242 0.88 -4.20 3.82
CA VAL A 242 1.53 -2.95 3.38
C VAL A 242 1.22 -2.62 1.91
N GLY A 243 1.21 -3.63 1.03
CA GLY A 243 0.82 -3.44 -0.37
C GLY A 243 -0.64 -3.03 -0.54
N GLU A 244 -1.52 -3.63 0.24
CA GLU A 244 -2.94 -3.30 0.26
C GLU A 244 -3.17 -1.85 0.71
N LEU A 245 -2.47 -1.39 1.76
CA LEU A 245 -2.59 -0.02 2.25
C LEU A 245 -2.12 0.99 1.20
N LEU A 246 -0.99 0.72 0.52
CA LEU A 246 -0.48 1.58 -0.55
C LEU A 246 -1.40 1.60 -1.77
N GLY A 247 -1.95 0.44 -2.16
CA GLY A 247 -2.92 0.35 -3.27
C GLY A 247 -4.25 1.01 -2.94
N GLY A 248 -4.77 0.80 -1.73
CA GLY A 248 -6.00 1.42 -1.24
C GLY A 248 -5.90 2.94 -1.09
N ALA A 249 -4.70 3.44 -0.77
CA ALA A 249 -4.43 4.88 -0.70
C ALA A 249 -4.76 5.59 -2.02
N LEU A 250 -4.50 5.01 -3.21
CA LEU A 250 -4.81 5.65 -4.49
C LEU A 250 -6.26 6.12 -4.59
N VAL A 251 -7.19 5.25 -4.23
CA VAL A 251 -8.63 5.53 -4.34
C VAL A 251 -9.07 6.47 -3.22
N VAL A 252 -8.60 6.23 -1.99
CA VAL A 252 -8.96 7.04 -0.83
C VAL A 252 -8.43 8.47 -0.96
N GLU A 253 -7.22 8.66 -1.48
CA GLU A 253 -6.66 9.98 -1.72
C GLU A 253 -7.51 10.80 -2.71
N THR A 254 -8.07 10.13 -3.72
CA THR A 254 -8.96 10.77 -4.69
C THR A 254 -10.28 11.20 -4.02
N ILE A 255 -10.90 10.31 -3.23
CA ILE A 255 -12.19 10.58 -2.55
C ILE A 255 -12.08 11.74 -1.56
N PHE A 256 -11.05 11.71 -0.71
CA PHE A 256 -10.84 12.74 0.31
C PHE A 256 -10.05 13.94 -0.21
N SER A 257 -9.75 14.03 -1.52
CA SER A 257 -8.90 15.08 -2.08
C SER A 257 -7.56 15.23 -1.34
N TRP A 258 -7.01 14.13 -0.83
CA TRP A 258 -5.70 14.10 -0.18
C TRP A 258 -4.62 14.34 -1.24
N PRO A 259 -3.67 15.27 -1.02
CA PRO A 259 -2.65 15.63 -2.01
C PRO A 259 -1.50 14.61 -1.98
N GLY A 260 -1.81 13.35 -2.30
CA GLY A 260 -0.84 12.26 -2.39
C GLY A 260 -0.54 11.84 -3.82
N ILE A 261 0.43 10.93 -3.94
CA ILE A 261 0.90 10.42 -5.24
C ILE A 261 -0.21 9.67 -5.94
N GLY A 262 -1.05 8.93 -5.22
CA GLY A 262 -2.12 8.14 -5.79
C GLY A 262 -3.12 9.01 -6.53
N ARG A 263 -3.52 10.13 -5.93
CA ARG A 263 -4.37 11.13 -6.62
C ARG A 263 -3.67 11.71 -7.85
N TYR A 264 -2.39 12.08 -7.74
CA TYR A 264 -1.61 12.60 -8.88
C TYR A 264 -1.52 11.59 -10.03
N ALA A 265 -1.30 10.31 -9.72
CA ALA A 265 -1.25 9.22 -10.68
C ALA A 265 -2.61 8.97 -11.34
N VAL A 266 -3.71 9.00 -10.58
CA VAL A 266 -5.07 8.87 -11.14
C VAL A 266 -5.36 9.99 -12.13
N SER A 267 -5.02 11.24 -11.78
CA SER A 267 -5.14 12.37 -12.72
C SER A 267 -4.31 12.14 -13.99
N ALA A 268 -3.04 11.75 -13.85
CA ALA A 268 -2.17 11.45 -15.00
C ALA A 268 -2.70 10.31 -15.89
N ILE A 269 -3.35 9.29 -15.31
CA ILE A 269 -3.98 8.20 -16.06
C ILE A 269 -5.14 8.73 -16.91
N TYR A 270 -6.01 9.57 -16.35
CA TYR A 270 -7.11 10.19 -17.09
C TYR A 270 -6.62 11.15 -18.17
N ASP A 271 -5.61 11.95 -17.84
CA ASP A 271 -5.05 12.94 -18.74
C ASP A 271 -4.11 12.29 -19.78
N ARG A 272 -3.75 11.02 -19.61
CA ARG A 272 -2.80 10.32 -20.49
C ARG A 272 -1.42 10.99 -20.49
N ASP A 273 -0.93 11.33 -19.30
CA ASP A 273 0.42 11.87 -19.08
C ASP A 273 1.41 10.70 -18.87
N TYR A 274 2.01 10.24 -19.96
CA TYR A 274 2.78 8.98 -19.97
C TYR A 274 4.04 9.03 -19.08
N PRO A 275 4.86 10.12 -19.12
CA PRO A 275 5.98 10.30 -18.22
C PRO A 275 5.61 10.11 -16.74
N VAL A 276 4.48 10.68 -16.33
CA VAL A 276 3.99 10.60 -14.95
C VAL A 276 3.58 9.18 -14.59
N ILE A 277 2.80 8.50 -15.44
CA ILE A 277 2.36 7.12 -15.21
C ILE A 277 3.58 6.19 -15.07
N GLN A 278 4.57 6.33 -15.96
CA GLN A 278 5.80 5.55 -15.95
C GLN A 278 6.62 5.76 -14.68
N CYS A 279 6.84 7.02 -14.28
CA CYS A 279 7.54 7.36 -13.04
C CYS A 279 6.80 6.81 -11.82
N PHE A 280 5.49 7.04 -11.76
CA PHE A 280 4.63 6.55 -10.69
C PHE A 280 4.74 5.04 -10.52
N THR A 281 4.58 4.28 -11.60
CA THR A 281 4.61 2.82 -11.55
C THR A 281 5.97 2.31 -11.05
N LEU A 282 7.09 2.84 -11.55
CA LEU A 282 8.41 2.41 -11.11
C LEU A 282 8.72 2.81 -9.66
N VAL A 283 8.44 4.06 -9.28
CA VAL A 283 8.70 4.54 -7.92
C VAL A 283 7.84 3.80 -6.91
N MET A 284 6.54 3.59 -7.18
CA MET A 284 5.67 2.83 -6.28
C MET A 284 6.03 1.36 -6.21
N THR A 285 6.47 0.75 -7.32
CA THR A 285 6.97 -0.62 -7.30
C THR A 285 8.21 -0.72 -6.42
N LEU A 286 9.15 0.23 -6.55
CA LEU A 286 10.33 0.29 -5.69
C LEU A 286 9.94 0.47 -4.22
N VAL A 287 9.07 1.43 -3.90
CA VAL A 287 8.57 1.66 -2.53
C VAL A 287 7.93 0.39 -1.96
N PHE A 288 7.05 -0.26 -2.71
CA PHE A 288 6.39 -1.50 -2.29
C PHE A 288 7.40 -2.61 -1.99
N VAL A 289 8.38 -2.82 -2.87
CA VAL A 289 9.42 -3.84 -2.68
C VAL A 289 10.31 -3.51 -1.48
N LEU A 290 10.67 -2.25 -1.26
CA LEU A 290 11.42 -1.81 -0.09
C LEU A 290 10.62 -2.01 1.21
N CYS A 291 9.32 -1.72 1.20
CA CYS A 291 8.43 -2.00 2.32
C CYS A 291 8.35 -3.50 2.63
N ASN A 292 8.21 -4.35 1.62
CA ASN A 292 8.22 -5.81 1.80
C ASN A 292 9.55 -6.31 2.34
N LEU A 293 10.68 -5.75 1.87
CA LEU A 293 11.99 -6.07 2.41
C LEU A 293 12.10 -5.68 3.90
N ALA A 294 11.59 -4.51 4.28
CA ALA A 294 11.58 -4.08 5.69
C ALA A 294 10.75 -5.02 6.58
N VAL A 295 9.60 -5.49 6.07
CA VAL A 295 8.76 -6.50 6.72
C VAL A 295 9.49 -7.83 6.86
N ASP A 296 10.10 -8.32 5.79
CA ASP A 296 10.87 -9.57 5.78
C ASP A 296 12.01 -9.53 6.80
N LEU A 297 12.69 -8.38 6.92
CA LEU A 297 13.72 -8.16 7.92
C LEU A 297 13.17 -8.17 9.35
N ALA A 298 12.04 -7.50 9.58
CA ALA A 298 11.36 -7.52 10.87
C ALA A 298 10.94 -8.94 11.26
N TYR A 299 10.45 -9.71 10.29
CA TYR A 299 10.07 -11.11 10.48
C TYR A 299 11.27 -11.99 10.81
N ALA A 300 12.38 -11.86 10.08
CA ALA A 300 13.61 -12.61 10.33
C ALA A 300 14.30 -12.22 11.66
N TRP A 301 13.98 -11.05 12.21
CA TRP A 301 14.37 -10.64 13.56
C TRP A 301 13.49 -11.27 14.64
N LEU A 302 12.18 -11.32 14.43
CA LEU A 302 11.20 -11.84 15.40
C LEU A 302 11.15 -13.38 15.46
N ASP A 303 11.34 -14.07 14.34
CA ASP A 303 11.38 -15.53 14.29
C ASP A 303 12.73 -16.04 13.73
N PRO A 304 13.65 -16.50 14.61
CA PRO A 304 14.94 -17.05 14.22
C PRO A 304 14.84 -18.32 13.36
N ARG A 305 13.69 -19.00 13.30
CA ARG A 305 13.53 -20.28 12.59
C ARG A 305 13.61 -20.12 11.08
N LEU A 306 13.32 -18.93 10.55
CA LEU A 306 13.45 -18.64 9.10
C LEU A 306 14.87 -18.27 8.68
N ARG A 307 15.76 -18.01 9.65
CA ARG A 307 17.19 -17.72 9.38
C ARG A 307 17.91 -18.93 8.82
N LEU A 308 17.43 -20.12 9.18
CA LEU A 308 17.85 -21.41 8.67
C LEU A 308 16.84 -21.76 7.58
N GLY A 309 17.14 -21.43 6.32
CA GLY A 309 16.30 -21.85 5.20
C GLY A 309 16.06 -23.36 5.27
N ARG A 310 14.91 -23.76 5.81
CA ARG A 310 14.32 -25.03 5.47
C ARG A 310 13.51 -24.74 4.23
N GLU A 311 14.12 -25.10 3.11
CA GLU A 311 13.46 -25.71 1.96
C GLU A 311 12.04 -26.14 2.34
N ALA A 312 11.07 -25.33 1.94
CA ALA A 312 9.68 -25.72 1.90
C ALA A 312 9.30 -25.68 0.43
N ALA A 313 9.50 -26.84 -0.20
CA ALA A 313 9.02 -27.30 -1.50
C ALA A 313 9.47 -26.51 -2.74
#